data_AF-A0A4U5MMU6-F1
#
_entry.id   AF-A0A4U5MMU6-F1
#
_cell.length_a   1.000
_cell.length_b   1.000
_cell.length_c   1.000
_cell.angle_alpha   90.00
_cell.angle_beta   90.00
_cell.angle_gamma   90.00
#
_symmetry.space_group_name_H-M   'P 1'
#
loop_
_entity.id
_entity.type
_entity.pdbx_description
1 polymer ?
#
loop_
_entity_poly.entity_id
_entity_poly.type
_entity_poly.pdbx_seq_one_letter_code
_entity_poly.pdbx_strand_id
1 'polypeptide(L)'
;MPRNLCRHDVIVVTIQYRLGLLGFLSTGDKNCPGNLGLWDQTLAVKWVKDNIESFGGDPNNLTVFGQSAGAVGADLLSISPHSRDLFHKVIVMGGNGECDWTVAKPGNGLKIAESIAKRNGWVCDRDVNSYDRNESLVSFLRLIPAQLLEVGLWGCSALNHEAGTEIPTCNGR
;
A
#
# COMPACT_ATOMS: atom_id res chain seq x y z
N MET A 1 6.78 3.04 -22.18
CA MET A 1 5.36 3.41 -22.39
C MET A 1 5.13 4.88 -22.76
N PRO A 2 5.56 5.90 -22.00
CA PRO A 2 5.12 7.29 -22.26
C PRO A 2 5.49 7.81 -23.65
N ARG A 3 6.68 7.45 -24.16
CA ARG A 3 7.15 7.87 -25.50
C ARG A 3 6.19 7.52 -26.65
N ASN A 4 5.47 6.41 -26.57
CA ASN A 4 4.54 6.02 -27.64
C ASN A 4 3.19 6.72 -27.49
N LEU A 5 2.70 6.84 -26.26
CA LEU A 5 1.41 7.47 -25.99
C LEU A 5 1.44 8.98 -26.28
N CYS A 6 2.50 9.69 -25.88
CA CYS A 6 2.63 11.13 -26.09
C CYS A 6 2.70 11.56 -27.57
N ARG A 7 2.72 10.61 -28.53
CA ARG A 7 2.59 10.91 -29.96
C ARG A 7 1.14 11.06 -30.44
N HIS A 8 0.18 10.76 -29.58
CA HIS A 8 -1.25 10.78 -29.88
C HIS A 8 -1.96 11.95 -29.21
N ASP A 9 -1.27 13.09 -29.04
CA ASP A 9 -1.82 14.32 -28.45
C ASP A 9 -2.49 14.11 -27.09
N VAL A 10 -1.83 13.35 -26.22
CA VAL A 10 -2.25 13.09 -24.83
C VAL A 10 -1.16 13.45 -23.84
N ILE A 11 -1.58 13.89 -22.65
CA ILE A 11 -0.71 14.04 -21.49
C ILE A 11 -0.70 12.72 -20.71
N VAL A 12 0.49 12.21 -20.43
CA VAL A 12 0.68 11.01 -19.63
C VAL A 12 1.22 11.40 -18.26
N VAL A 13 0.48 11.07 -17.21
CA VAL A 13 0.92 11.23 -15.82
C VAL A 13 1.17 9.85 -15.23
N THR A 14 2.35 9.67 -14.64
CA THR A 14 2.71 8.48 -13.86
C THR A 14 2.81 8.85 -12.39
N ILE A 15 2.13 8.11 -11.53
CA ILE A 15 2.07 8.37 -10.09
C ILE A 15 2.83 7.30 -9.31
N GLN A 16 3.34 7.68 -8.15
CA GLN A 16 3.85 6.75 -7.14
C GLN A 16 2.82 6.65 -6.01
N TYR A 17 2.74 5.47 -5.38
CA TYR A 17 1.91 5.22 -4.20
C TYR A 17 2.64 4.24 -3.28
N ARG A 18 2.30 4.23 -1.98
CA ARG A 18 2.93 3.32 -1.02
C ARG A 18 2.61 1.86 -1.34
N LEU A 19 3.60 0.99 -1.15
CA LEU A 19 3.54 -0.44 -1.43
C LEU A 19 3.69 -1.29 -0.16
N GLY A 20 3.37 -2.58 -0.28
CA GLY A 20 3.58 -3.56 0.80
C GLY A 20 2.90 -3.17 2.12
N LEU A 21 3.56 -3.48 3.23
CA LEU A 21 3.05 -3.17 4.57
C LEU A 21 2.83 -1.65 4.77
N LEU A 22 3.70 -0.82 4.18
CA LEU A 22 3.63 0.64 4.29
C LEU A 22 2.39 1.23 3.60
N GLY A 23 1.89 0.57 2.55
CA GLY A 23 0.72 1.02 1.79
C GLY A 23 -0.58 0.33 2.18
N PHE A 24 -0.53 -0.91 2.67
CA PHE A 24 -1.72 -1.76 2.75
C PHE A 24 -1.89 -2.50 4.09
N LEU A 25 -1.08 -2.22 5.11
CA LEU A 25 -1.35 -2.73 6.46
C LEU A 25 -2.70 -2.23 6.97
N SER A 26 -3.50 -3.14 7.52
CA SER A 26 -4.71 -2.81 8.29
C SER A 26 -4.75 -3.65 9.55
N THR A 27 -5.09 -3.01 10.68
CA THR A 27 -5.40 -3.66 11.96
C THR A 27 -6.88 -4.04 12.07
N GLY A 28 -7.72 -3.63 11.10
CA GLY A 28 -9.17 -3.81 11.16
C GLY A 28 -9.88 -2.89 12.16
N ASP A 29 -9.16 -1.92 12.72
CA ASP A 29 -9.67 -0.91 13.66
C ASP A 29 -9.13 0.49 13.31
N LYS A 30 -9.42 1.48 14.18
CA LYS A 30 -9.00 2.87 13.96
C LYS A 30 -7.49 3.12 14.11
N ASN A 31 -6.70 2.18 14.63
CA ASN A 31 -5.25 2.37 14.79
C ASN A 31 -4.53 2.36 13.44
N CYS A 32 -4.99 1.50 12.53
CA CYS A 32 -4.51 1.41 11.16
C CYS A 32 -5.65 0.92 10.25
N PRO A 33 -6.49 1.83 9.71
CA PRO A 33 -7.62 1.47 8.84
C PRO A 33 -7.19 0.77 7.54
N GLY A 34 -5.99 1.10 7.04
CA GLY A 34 -5.37 0.53 5.84
C GLY A 34 -5.72 1.26 4.55
N ASN A 35 -5.44 0.59 3.43
CA ASN A 35 -5.62 1.11 2.06
C ASN A 35 -4.92 2.45 1.78
N LEU A 36 -3.83 2.74 2.49
CA LEU A 36 -3.05 3.97 2.32
C LEU A 36 -2.53 4.14 0.88
N GLY A 37 -2.16 3.05 0.20
CA GLY A 37 -1.80 3.07 -1.21
C GLY A 37 -2.94 3.50 -2.13
N LEU A 38 -4.19 3.12 -1.84
CA LEU A 38 -5.36 3.57 -2.61
C LEU A 38 -5.70 5.03 -2.30
N TRP A 39 -5.51 5.47 -1.06
CA TRP A 39 -5.63 6.88 -0.69
C TRP A 39 -4.58 7.75 -1.35
N ASP A 40 -3.33 7.28 -1.48
CA ASP A 40 -2.28 7.96 -2.23
C ASP A 40 -2.68 8.11 -3.70
N GLN A 41 -3.21 7.05 -4.33
CA GLN A 41 -3.69 7.13 -5.70
C GLN A 41 -4.87 8.09 -5.85
N THR A 42 -5.83 8.07 -4.92
CA THR A 42 -6.98 8.99 -4.90
C THR A 42 -6.51 10.44 -4.83
N LEU A 43 -5.57 10.73 -3.93
CA LEU A 43 -5.00 12.07 -3.77
C LEU A 43 -4.21 12.49 -5.00
N ALA A 44 -3.47 11.57 -5.62
CA ALA A 44 -2.73 11.86 -6.85
C ALA A 44 -3.67 12.18 -8.02
N VAL A 45 -4.76 11.43 -8.20
CA VAL A 45 -5.77 11.73 -9.23
C VAL A 45 -6.45 13.07 -8.95
N LYS A 46 -6.76 13.38 -7.68
CA LYS A 46 -7.27 14.69 -7.29
C LYS A 46 -6.28 15.81 -7.64
N TRP A 47 -5.02 15.64 -7.30
CA TRP A 47 -3.98 16.61 -7.64
C TRP A 47 -3.89 16.82 -9.15
N VAL A 48 -3.94 15.74 -9.94
CA VAL A 48 -3.96 15.85 -11.40
C VAL A 48 -5.18 16.64 -11.85
N LYS A 49 -6.39 16.32 -11.38
CA LYS A 49 -7.61 17.08 -11.71
C LYS A 49 -7.48 18.57 -11.42
N ASP A 50 -6.91 18.91 -10.27
CA ASP A 50 -6.77 20.31 -9.82
C ASP A 50 -5.67 21.08 -10.58
N ASN A 51 -4.72 20.40 -11.24
CA ASN A 51 -3.50 21.03 -11.79
C ASN A 51 -3.26 20.78 -13.29
N ILE A 52 -3.88 19.78 -13.91
CA ILE A 52 -3.52 19.34 -15.27
C ILE A 52 -3.75 20.42 -16.35
N GLU A 53 -4.66 21.35 -16.10
CA GLU A 53 -4.91 22.51 -16.99
C GLU A 53 -3.65 23.35 -17.19
N SER A 54 -2.83 23.52 -16.14
CA SER A 54 -1.55 24.25 -16.22
C SER A 54 -0.51 23.58 -17.12
N PHE A 55 -0.71 22.28 -17.43
CA PHE A 55 0.12 21.51 -18.34
C PHE A 55 -0.52 21.37 -19.73
N GLY A 56 -1.65 22.04 -19.99
CA GLY A 56 -2.40 21.97 -21.24
C GLY A 56 -3.35 20.79 -21.35
N GLY A 57 -3.67 20.11 -20.25
CA GLY A 57 -4.63 19.01 -20.24
C GLY A 57 -6.05 19.44 -19.89
N ASP A 58 -7.01 18.56 -20.15
CA ASP A 58 -8.42 18.78 -19.82
C ASP A 58 -8.79 18.05 -18.51
N PRO A 59 -9.07 18.77 -17.40
CA PRO A 59 -9.46 18.15 -16.13
C PRO A 59 -10.82 17.42 -16.22
N ASN A 60 -11.63 17.70 -17.25
CA ASN A 60 -12.92 17.04 -17.53
C ASN A 60 -12.79 15.84 -18.49
N ASN A 61 -11.56 15.44 -18.83
CA ASN A 61 -11.30 14.29 -19.69
C ASN A 61 -10.16 13.39 -19.18
N LEU A 62 -10.12 13.18 -17.87
CA LEU A 62 -9.17 12.27 -17.22
C LEU A 62 -9.52 10.79 -17.45
N THR A 63 -8.52 10.01 -17.88
CA THR A 63 -8.58 8.55 -17.96
C THR A 63 -7.57 7.94 -17.00
N VAL A 64 -8.03 7.12 -16.06
CA VAL A 64 -7.16 6.33 -15.18
C VAL A 64 -6.93 4.98 -15.83
N PHE A 65 -5.67 4.54 -15.92
CA PHE A 65 -5.38 3.21 -16.43
C PHE A 65 -4.25 2.56 -15.65
N GLY A 66 -4.26 1.22 -15.63
CA GLY A 66 -3.23 0.45 -14.96
C GLY A 66 -3.15 -0.98 -15.45
N GLN A 67 -2.03 -1.63 -15.13
CA GLN A 67 -1.73 -3.01 -15.48
C GLN A 67 -1.48 -3.84 -14.21
N SER A 68 -1.96 -5.09 -14.19
CA SER A 68 -1.82 -6.01 -13.03
C SER A 68 -2.34 -5.36 -11.73
N ALA A 69 -1.53 -5.21 -10.68
CA ALA A 69 -1.91 -4.52 -9.45
C ALA A 69 -2.34 -3.06 -9.68
N GLY A 70 -1.80 -2.39 -10.71
CA GLY A 70 -2.27 -1.06 -11.13
C GLY A 70 -3.65 -1.11 -11.77
N ALA A 71 -4.01 -2.20 -12.47
CA ALA A 71 -5.35 -2.40 -13.02
C ALA A 71 -6.39 -2.60 -11.90
N VAL A 72 -6.01 -3.36 -10.88
CA VAL A 72 -6.78 -3.50 -9.64
C VAL A 72 -6.98 -2.14 -8.97
N GLY A 73 -5.92 -1.33 -8.83
CA GLY A 73 -6.03 0.03 -8.29
C GLY A 73 -7.00 0.90 -9.10
N ALA A 74 -6.86 0.92 -10.44
CA ALA A 74 -7.74 1.66 -11.33
C ALA A 74 -9.22 1.24 -11.18
N ASP A 75 -9.47 -0.06 -11.09
CA ASP A 75 -10.81 -0.62 -10.93
C ASP A 75 -11.42 -0.29 -9.56
N LEU A 76 -10.65 -0.46 -8.48
CA LEU A 76 -11.07 -0.09 -7.12
C LEU A 76 -11.35 1.41 -6.97
N LEU A 77 -10.56 2.27 -7.63
CA LEU A 77 -10.83 3.71 -7.68
C LEU A 77 -12.14 4.03 -8.43
N SER A 78 -12.53 3.23 -9.41
CA SER A 78 -13.74 3.45 -10.21
C SER A 78 -15.03 3.11 -9.45
N ILE A 79 -14.96 2.20 -8.48
CA ILE A 79 -16.10 1.82 -7.64
C ILE A 79 -16.17 2.59 -6.32
N SER A 80 -15.03 3.12 -5.85
CA SER A 80 -14.96 3.84 -4.57
C SER A 80 -15.72 5.18 -4.64
N PRO A 81 -16.61 5.46 -3.65
CA PRO A 81 -17.34 6.73 -3.59
C PRO A 81 -16.42 7.94 -3.34
N HIS A 82 -15.16 7.71 -2.95
CA HIS A 82 -14.20 8.78 -2.68
C HIS A 82 -13.41 9.22 -3.91
N SER A 83 -13.40 8.41 -4.98
CA SER A 83 -12.54 8.63 -6.15
C SER A 83 -13.24 8.54 -7.49
N ARG A 84 -14.38 7.84 -7.60
CA ARG A 84 -15.06 7.58 -8.88
C ARG A 84 -15.44 8.84 -9.66
N ASP A 85 -15.69 9.94 -8.96
CA ASP A 85 -16.09 11.22 -9.56
C ASP A 85 -14.90 12.14 -9.88
N LEU A 86 -13.67 11.67 -9.66
CA LEU A 86 -12.44 12.41 -9.98
C LEU A 86 -11.99 12.23 -11.43
N PHE A 87 -12.44 11.18 -12.12
CA PHE A 87 -12.04 10.87 -13.50
C PHE A 87 -13.24 10.34 -14.30
N HIS A 88 -13.06 10.18 -15.62
CA HIS A 88 -14.18 9.98 -16.55
C HIS A 88 -14.16 8.60 -17.19
N LYS A 89 -12.96 8.01 -17.33
CA LYS A 89 -12.74 6.75 -18.04
C LYS A 89 -11.74 5.90 -17.27
N VAL A 90 -11.90 4.59 -17.36
CA VAL A 90 -10.99 3.62 -16.77
C VAL A 90 -10.55 2.61 -17.82
N ILE A 91 -9.26 2.24 -17.82
CA ILE A 91 -8.74 1.14 -18.62
C ILE A 91 -8.03 0.16 -17.69
N VAL A 92 -8.56 -1.06 -17.64
CA VAL A 92 -8.18 -2.11 -16.70
C VAL A 92 -7.46 -3.22 -17.47
N MET A 93 -6.15 -3.39 -17.27
CA MET A 93 -5.31 -4.28 -18.08
C MET A 93 -4.71 -5.45 -17.25
N GLY A 94 -5.26 -6.65 -17.39
CA GLY A 94 -4.66 -7.86 -16.79
C GLY A 94 -4.72 -7.93 -15.25
N GLY A 95 -5.82 -7.43 -14.66
CA GLY A 95 -6.16 -7.51 -13.23
C GLY A 95 -7.41 -6.67 -12.95
N ASN A 96 -8.20 -6.98 -11.93
CA ASN A 96 -9.42 -6.23 -11.55
C ASN A 96 -9.82 -6.48 -10.07
N GLY A 97 -10.84 -5.77 -9.60
CA GLY A 97 -11.37 -5.83 -8.23
C GLY A 97 -11.76 -7.23 -7.75
N GLU A 98 -12.13 -8.12 -8.67
CA GLU A 98 -12.65 -9.47 -8.40
C GLU A 98 -11.57 -10.55 -8.41
N CYS A 99 -10.32 -10.22 -8.71
CA CYS A 99 -9.24 -11.21 -8.70
C CYS A 99 -8.97 -11.71 -7.28
N ASP A 100 -8.73 -13.02 -7.11
CA ASP A 100 -8.48 -13.67 -5.80
C ASP A 100 -7.31 -13.06 -5.01
N TRP A 101 -6.39 -12.39 -5.69
CA TRP A 101 -5.21 -11.74 -5.11
C TRP A 101 -5.40 -10.24 -4.82
N THR A 102 -6.59 -9.68 -5.07
CA THR A 102 -6.91 -8.27 -4.87
C THR A 102 -7.14 -7.92 -3.40
N VAL A 103 -8.03 -8.66 -2.73
CA VAL A 103 -8.39 -8.39 -1.32
C VAL A 103 -7.76 -9.44 -0.42
N ALA A 104 -6.86 -9.01 0.46
CA ALA A 104 -6.31 -9.89 1.47
C ALA A 104 -7.39 -10.34 2.46
N LYS A 105 -7.34 -11.61 2.88
CA LYS A 105 -8.24 -12.13 3.92
C LYS A 105 -8.09 -11.30 5.21
N PRO A 106 -9.18 -10.99 5.92
CA PRO A 106 -9.13 -10.27 7.19
C PRO A 106 -8.10 -10.87 8.15
N GLY A 107 -7.27 -10.02 8.75
CA GLY A 107 -6.25 -10.42 9.72
C GLY A 107 -4.95 -10.98 9.13
N ASN A 108 -4.83 -11.26 7.83
CA ASN A 108 -3.56 -11.71 7.24
C ASN A 108 -2.47 -10.65 7.36
N GLY A 109 -2.78 -9.38 7.02
CA GLY A 109 -1.85 -8.26 7.17
C GLY A 109 -1.38 -8.08 8.61
N LEU A 110 -2.30 -8.21 9.58
CA LEU A 110 -1.99 -8.14 11.00
C LEU A 110 -1.03 -9.24 11.45
N LYS A 111 -1.25 -10.50 11.02
CA LYS A 111 -0.33 -11.62 11.33
C LYS A 111 1.08 -11.39 10.80
N ILE A 112 1.20 -10.84 9.58
CA ILE A 112 2.49 -10.50 8.98
C ILE A 112 3.17 -9.39 9.78
N ALA A 113 2.43 -8.32 10.09
CA ALA A 113 2.91 -7.20 10.90
C ALA A 113 3.39 -7.64 12.29
N GLU A 114 2.63 -8.48 12.98
CA GLU A 114 3.04 -9.06 14.26
C GLU A 114 4.31 -9.91 14.14
N SER A 115 4.44 -10.70 13.06
CA SER A 115 5.63 -11.53 12.85
C SER A 115 6.88 -10.67 12.66
N ILE A 116 6.77 -9.60 11.88
CA ILE A 116 7.85 -8.62 11.69
C ILE A 116 8.18 -7.93 13.00
N ALA A 117 7.16 -7.45 13.74
CA ALA A 117 7.37 -6.76 15.00
C ALA A 117 8.07 -7.66 16.02
N LYS A 118 7.59 -8.90 16.21
CA LYS A 118 8.18 -9.88 17.14
C LYS A 118 9.64 -10.19 16.81
N ARG A 119 9.98 -10.33 15.53
CA ARG A 119 11.38 -10.55 15.08
C ARG A 119 12.31 -9.39 15.40
N ASN A 120 11.76 -8.17 15.51
CA ASN A 120 12.51 -6.96 15.80
C ASN A 120 12.45 -6.54 17.28
N GLY A 121 11.89 -7.38 18.17
CA GLY A 121 11.89 -7.15 19.62
C GLY A 121 10.60 -6.59 20.20
N TRP A 122 9.50 -6.54 19.43
CA TRP A 122 8.19 -6.21 20.00
C TRP A 122 7.68 -7.31 20.92
N VAL A 123 7.30 -6.94 22.14
CA VAL A 123 6.70 -7.85 23.12
C VAL A 123 5.18 -7.71 23.05
N CYS A 124 4.51 -8.83 22.77
CA CYS A 124 3.06 -8.89 22.75
C CYS A 124 2.53 -9.12 24.17
N ASP A 125 1.88 -8.10 24.73
CA ASP A 125 1.08 -8.26 25.93
C ASP A 125 -0.25 -8.96 25.57
N ARG A 126 -0.49 -10.11 26.22
CA ARG A 126 -1.69 -10.92 25.96
C ARG A 126 -2.84 -10.55 26.88
N ASP A 127 -2.56 -9.84 27.97
CA ASP A 127 -3.54 -9.50 29.01
C ASP A 127 -4.29 -8.19 28.67
N VAL A 128 -3.81 -7.45 27.67
CA VAL A 128 -4.48 -6.26 27.12
C VAL A 128 -5.51 -6.61 26.05
N ASN A 129 -6.51 -5.74 25.89
CA ASN A 129 -7.52 -5.87 24.85
C ASN A 129 -6.90 -5.70 23.44
N SER A 130 -7.64 -6.11 22.41
CA SER A 130 -7.14 -6.11 21.02
C SER A 130 -6.82 -4.71 20.50
N TYR A 131 -7.54 -3.68 20.96
CA TYR A 131 -7.34 -2.32 20.51
C TYR A 131 -5.98 -1.77 20.99
N ASP A 132 -5.71 -1.89 22.29
CA ASP A 132 -4.44 -1.45 22.89
C ASP A 132 -3.26 -2.28 22.36
N ARG A 133 -3.47 -3.58 22.10
CA ARG A 133 -2.47 -4.43 21.44
C ARG A 133 -2.13 -3.92 20.04
N ASN A 134 -3.14 -3.59 19.24
CA ASN A 134 -2.95 -3.09 17.89
C ASN A 134 -2.27 -1.72 17.89
N GLU A 135 -2.60 -0.85 18.84
CA GLU A 135 -1.93 0.44 19.04
C GLU A 135 -0.44 0.26 19.37
N SER A 136 -0.11 -0.63 20.31
CA SER A 136 1.28 -0.96 20.67
C SER A 136 2.05 -1.52 19.47
N LEU A 137 1.45 -2.43 18.71
CA LEU A 137 2.04 -2.99 17.50
C LEU A 137 2.35 -1.90 16.47
N VAL A 138 1.37 -1.07 16.13
CA VAL A 138 1.54 0.00 15.11
C VAL A 138 2.56 1.03 15.58
N SER A 139 2.56 1.38 16.87
CA SER A 139 3.53 2.30 17.46
C SER A 139 4.95 1.75 17.34
N PHE A 140 5.15 0.46 17.64
CA PHE A 140 6.44 -0.18 17.47
C PHE A 140 6.89 -0.21 15.99
N LEU A 141 6.01 -0.57 15.07
CA LEU A 141 6.32 -0.64 13.63
C LEU A 141 6.72 0.72 13.04
N ARG A 142 6.24 1.84 13.62
CA ARG A 142 6.66 3.19 13.21
C ARG A 142 8.06 3.57 13.69
N LEU A 143 8.60 2.87 14.68
CA LEU A 143 9.92 3.16 15.25
C LEU A 143 11.04 2.39 14.55
N ILE A 144 10.74 1.24 13.94
CA ILE A 144 11.76 0.42 13.29
C ILE A 144 12.09 0.93 11.88
N PRO A 145 13.35 0.77 11.41
CA PRO A 145 13.73 1.13 10.05
C PRO A 145 12.82 0.51 8.98
N ALA A 146 12.44 1.30 7.96
CA ALA A 146 11.50 0.87 6.93
C ALA A 146 11.98 -0.36 6.14
N GLN A 147 13.29 -0.57 6.03
CA GLN A 147 13.91 -1.74 5.38
C GLN A 147 13.53 -3.05 6.09
N LEU A 148 13.24 -3.00 7.39
CA LEU A 148 12.81 -4.17 8.16
C LEU A 148 11.32 -4.48 7.97
N LEU A 149 10.57 -3.58 7.32
CA LEU A 149 9.16 -3.75 6.99
C LEU A 149 8.95 -4.37 5.60
N GLU A 150 10.02 -4.60 4.84
CA GLU A 150 9.91 -5.25 3.54
C GLU A 150 9.55 -6.73 3.69
N VAL A 151 8.48 -7.10 3.01
CA VAL A 151 8.07 -8.48 2.82
C VAL A 151 8.26 -8.74 1.33
N GLY A 152 9.13 -9.69 0.99
CA GLY A 152 9.40 -10.00 -0.41
C GLY A 152 8.11 -10.21 -1.19
N LEU A 153 8.03 -9.66 -2.41
CA LEU A 153 6.85 -9.61 -3.29
C LEU A 153 6.20 -10.99 -3.60
N TRP A 154 6.81 -12.09 -3.16
CA TRP A 154 6.40 -13.47 -3.44
C TRP A 154 6.46 -14.40 -2.22
N GLY A 155 6.34 -13.89 -0.99
CA GLY A 155 6.35 -14.73 0.21
C GLY A 155 7.68 -15.47 0.48
N CYS A 156 8.66 -15.37 -0.42
CA CYS A 156 10.06 -15.61 -0.10
C CYS A 156 10.53 -14.42 0.73
N SER A 157 10.76 -14.67 2.02
CA SER A 157 11.60 -13.87 2.88
C SER A 157 12.96 -13.67 2.21
N ALA A 158 13.10 -12.58 1.47
CA ALA A 158 14.38 -12.09 0.99
C ALA A 158 15.12 -11.41 2.15
N LEU A 159 15.42 -12.17 3.21
CA LEU A 159 16.44 -11.88 4.22
C LEU A 159 16.97 -13.21 4.81
N ASN A 160 17.36 -14.12 3.92
CA ASN A 160 18.41 -15.11 4.21
C ASN A 160 19.74 -14.55 3.68
N HIS A 161 20.10 -13.33 4.09
CA HIS A 161 21.47 -12.89 3.96
C HIS A 161 22.02 -12.57 5.34
N GLU A 162 23.00 -13.37 5.70
CA GLU A 162 23.92 -13.20 6.81
C GLU A 162 24.30 -11.73 6.97
N ALA A 163 23.79 -11.09 8.02
CA ALA A 163 24.39 -9.91 8.63
C ALA A 163 24.57 -10.26 10.10
N GLY A 164 25.80 -10.65 10.45
CA GLY A 164 26.20 -11.03 11.80
C GLY A 164 26.14 -9.86 12.77
N THR A 165 24.96 -9.61 13.33
CA THR A 165 24.83 -8.91 14.60
C THR A 165 24.26 -9.89 15.62
N GLU A 166 25.17 -10.40 16.45
CA GLU A 166 24.85 -11.12 17.67
C GLU A 166 23.78 -10.35 18.46
N ILE A 167 22.65 -10.99 18.70
CA ILE A 167 21.68 -10.56 19.71
C ILE A 167 22.27 -11.03 21.05
N PRO A 168 22.56 -10.14 22.02
CA PRO A 168 23.05 -10.59 23.31
C PRO A 168 21.92 -11.37 24.00
N THR A 169 22.12 -12.68 24.12
CA THR A 169 21.30 -13.52 24.99
C THR A 169 21.56 -13.08 26.42
N CYS A 170 20.57 -12.50 27.09
CA CYS A 170 20.57 -12.32 28.53
C CYS A 170 20.49 -13.70 29.21
N ASN A 171 21.64 -14.37 29.34
CA ASN A 171 21.86 -15.38 30.36
C ASN A 171 22.66 -14.72 31.48
N GLY A 172 22.02 -14.53 32.63
CA GLY A 172 22.60 -13.90 33.79
C GLY A 172 21.88 -14.29 35.08
N ARG A 173 22.23 -15.48 35.57
CA ARG A 173 22.03 -16.05 36.92
C ARG A 173 20.63 -16.44 37.36
#